data_AF-A0A7G8VJI5-F1
#
_entry.id   AF-A0A7G8VJI5-F1
#
_cell.length_a   1.000
_cell.length_b   1.000
_cell.length_c   1.000
_cell.angle_alpha   90.00
_cell.angle_beta   90.00
_cell.angle_gamma   90.00
#
_symmetry.space_group_name_H-M   'P 1'
#
loop_
_entity.id
_entity.type
_entity.pdbx_description
1 polymer ?
#
loop_
_entity_poly.entity_id
_entity_poly.type
_entity_poly.pdbx_seq_one_letter_code
_entity_poly.pdbx_strand_id
1 'polypeptide(L)'
;MAQLDDFKGPEADAAALPDSATLPAELAALYLCITPAQLAELRKSKRPEGRAGNGPSVIRPVEGGAAGPKDPVLYNLGTLREFARAHTAPSAFDTAASTGILGWVSAKLPFFAEREPRIKRGKRVLIGGAWDRADPLREARFVDLAKGRIRFASLTCSEAAASLWADVASHSALAEKGLALLRSETQTIEASLAATAQLAATSNSSTAT
;
A
#
# COMPACT_ATOMS: atom_id res chain seq x y z
N MET A 1 -16.77 38.83 -13.54
CA MET A 1 -17.24 37.71 -12.70
C MET A 1 -18.18 36.88 -13.57
N ALA A 2 -17.74 35.69 -13.99
CA ALA A 2 -18.57 34.76 -14.74
C ALA A 2 -18.94 33.60 -13.80
N GLN A 3 -20.24 33.36 -13.65
CA GLN A 3 -20.80 32.22 -12.94
C GLN A 3 -20.29 30.92 -13.56
N LEU A 4 -19.72 30.05 -12.73
CA LEU A 4 -19.47 28.66 -13.06
C LEU A 4 -20.78 27.91 -12.84
N ASP A 5 -21.51 27.70 -13.94
CA ASP A 5 -22.64 26.78 -13.98
C ASP A 5 -22.18 25.34 -13.72
N ASP A 6 -23.08 24.62 -13.05
CA ASP A 6 -23.00 23.23 -12.61
C ASP A 6 -22.38 22.25 -13.62
N PHE A 7 -21.17 21.77 -13.33
CA PHE A 7 -20.67 20.51 -13.90
C PHE A 7 -21.30 19.32 -13.17
N LYS A 8 -22.59 19.06 -13.47
CA LYS A 8 -23.22 17.77 -13.20
C LYS A 8 -23.07 16.89 -14.44
N GLY A 9 -21.92 16.23 -14.56
CA GLY A 9 -21.67 15.23 -15.61
C GLY A 9 -22.16 13.84 -15.18
N PRO A 10 -22.83 13.07 -16.05
CA PRO A 10 -23.19 11.67 -15.81
C PRO A 10 -21.99 10.72 -16.03
N GLU A 11 -20.79 11.11 -15.60
CA GLU A 11 -19.55 10.31 -15.73
C GLU A 11 -19.05 9.73 -14.40
N ALA A 12 -19.62 10.15 -13.27
CA ALA A 12 -19.29 9.59 -11.96
C ALA A 12 -19.63 8.08 -11.86
N ASP A 13 -20.62 7.61 -12.62
CA ASP A 13 -21.06 6.21 -12.62
C ASP A 13 -20.35 5.33 -13.68
N ALA A 14 -19.62 5.92 -14.64
CA ALA A 14 -18.89 5.16 -15.67
C ALA A 14 -17.45 4.75 -15.25
N ALA A 15 -16.93 5.39 -14.18
CA ALA A 15 -15.54 5.25 -13.74
C ALA A 15 -15.34 4.21 -12.62
N ALA A 16 -16.36 3.91 -11.81
CA ALA A 16 -16.26 2.95 -10.72
C ALA A 16 -16.67 1.54 -11.17
N LEU A 17 -15.92 0.51 -10.76
CA LEU A 17 -16.40 -0.86 -10.89
C LEU A 17 -17.64 -1.03 -9.98
N PRO A 18 -18.73 -1.66 -10.48
CA PRO A 18 -19.91 -1.89 -9.66
C PRO A 18 -19.60 -2.84 -8.50
N ASP A 19 -20.35 -2.74 -7.41
CA ASP A 19 -20.18 -3.65 -6.26
C ASP A 19 -20.42 -5.12 -6.62
N SER A 20 -21.22 -5.38 -7.66
CA SER A 20 -21.43 -6.72 -8.22
C SER A 20 -20.21 -7.27 -8.98
N ALA A 21 -19.21 -6.44 -9.30
CA ALA A 21 -18.02 -6.89 -10.01
C ALA A 21 -17.24 -7.93 -9.20
N THR A 22 -16.69 -8.92 -9.91
CA THR A 22 -15.89 -9.97 -9.30
C THR A 22 -14.41 -9.80 -9.64
N LEU A 23 -13.56 -9.95 -8.63
CA LEU A 23 -12.10 -9.82 -8.77
C LEU A 23 -11.41 -11.16 -8.50
N PRO A 24 -10.34 -11.49 -9.26
CA PRO A 24 -9.47 -12.60 -8.92
C PRO A 24 -8.73 -12.35 -7.60
N ALA A 25 -8.27 -13.42 -6.96
CA ALA A 25 -7.62 -13.38 -5.64
C ALA A 25 -6.47 -12.38 -5.53
N GLU A 26 -5.64 -12.21 -6.56
CA GLU A 26 -4.53 -11.25 -6.54
C GLU A 26 -5.01 -9.81 -6.46
N LEU A 27 -6.01 -9.44 -7.26
CA LEU A 27 -6.60 -8.10 -7.24
C LEU A 27 -7.40 -7.86 -5.96
N ALA A 28 -8.08 -8.89 -5.44
CA ALA A 28 -8.77 -8.81 -4.16
C ALA A 28 -7.80 -8.57 -2.99
N ALA A 29 -6.68 -9.29 -2.96
CA ALA A 29 -5.64 -9.10 -1.94
C ALA A 29 -5.01 -7.70 -2.05
N LEU A 30 -4.71 -7.25 -3.27
CA LEU A 30 -4.20 -5.90 -3.52
C LEU A 30 -5.19 -4.83 -3.05
N TYR A 31 -6.49 -5.01 -3.33
CA TYR A 31 -7.55 -4.09 -2.90
C TYR A 31 -7.63 -3.96 -1.38
N LEU A 32 -7.46 -5.07 -0.66
CA LEU A 32 -7.53 -5.11 0.79
C LEU A 32 -6.24 -4.66 1.49
N CYS A 33 -5.18 -4.36 0.73
CA CYS A 33 -3.84 -4.07 1.25
C CYS A 33 -3.23 -5.24 2.05
N ILE A 34 -3.44 -6.48 1.59
CA ILE A 34 -2.88 -7.69 2.21
C ILE A 34 -2.19 -8.56 1.16
N THR A 35 -1.40 -9.52 1.62
CA THR A 35 -0.80 -10.52 0.72
C THR A 35 -1.84 -11.56 0.29
N PRO A 36 -1.67 -12.20 -0.88
CA PRO A 36 -2.53 -13.32 -1.28
C PRO A 36 -2.56 -14.46 -0.26
N ALA A 37 -1.43 -14.70 0.43
CA ALA A 37 -1.35 -15.69 1.50
C ALA A 37 -2.23 -15.31 2.70
N GLN A 38 -2.18 -14.05 3.15
CA GLN A 38 -3.06 -13.55 4.20
C GLN A 38 -4.53 -13.64 3.80
N LEU A 39 -4.88 -13.32 2.56
CA LEU A 39 -6.24 -13.49 2.04
C LEU A 39 -6.67 -14.97 2.06
N ALA A 40 -5.77 -15.91 1.78
CA ALA A 40 -6.06 -17.34 1.86
C ALA A 40 -6.26 -17.81 3.31
N GLU A 41 -5.49 -17.30 4.27
CA GLU A 41 -5.68 -17.59 5.70
C GLU A 41 -7.00 -17.04 6.24
N LEU A 42 -7.44 -15.86 5.79
CA LEU A 42 -8.75 -15.29 6.13
C LEU A 42 -9.93 -16.16 5.65
N ARG A 43 -9.73 -17.06 4.68
CA ARG A 43 -10.75 -18.05 4.27
C ARG A 43 -10.83 -19.21 5.26
N LYS A 44 -9.71 -19.55 5.89
CA LYS A 44 -9.58 -20.74 6.77
C LYS A 44 -10.05 -20.46 8.19
N SER A 45 -10.07 -19.19 8.62
CA SER A 45 -10.57 -18.80 9.93
C SER A 45 -12.07 -19.03 10.04
N LYS A 46 -12.46 -20.21 10.55
CA LYS A 46 -13.85 -20.49 10.95
C LYS A 46 -14.28 -19.53 12.06
N ARG A 47 -15.47 -18.96 11.93
CA ARG A 47 -16.18 -18.29 13.03
C ARG A 47 -16.31 -19.30 14.19
N PRO A 48 -15.99 -18.96 15.44
CA PRO A 48 -16.44 -19.77 16.56
C PRO A 48 -17.97 -19.74 16.56
N GLU A 49 -18.59 -20.89 16.30
CA GLU A 49 -20.05 -21.03 16.33
C GLU A 49 -20.54 -20.68 17.73
N GLY A 50 -21.39 -19.65 17.85
CA GLY A 50 -22.04 -19.32 19.12
C GLY A 50 -22.18 -17.84 19.49
N ARG A 51 -21.58 -16.88 18.77
CA ARG A 51 -21.84 -15.44 19.02
C ARG A 51 -22.67 -14.80 17.91
N ALA A 52 -23.97 -14.65 18.18
CA ALA A 52 -24.82 -13.64 17.55
C ALA A 52 -24.27 -12.27 17.95
N GLY A 53 -23.50 -11.66 17.06
CA GLY A 53 -22.80 -10.42 17.32
C GLY A 53 -22.02 -10.02 16.08
N ASN A 54 -21.97 -8.70 15.88
CA ASN A 54 -21.41 -7.95 14.75
C ASN A 54 -19.89 -8.20 14.58
N GLY A 55 -19.49 -9.44 14.30
CA GLY A 55 -18.11 -9.80 14.00
C GLY A 55 -17.74 -9.39 12.58
N PRO A 56 -16.45 -9.13 12.30
CA PRO A 56 -16.01 -8.66 10.99
C PRO A 56 -16.45 -9.61 9.88
N SER A 57 -17.06 -9.06 8.83
CA SER A 57 -17.56 -9.79 7.67
C SER A 57 -16.49 -10.73 7.13
N VAL A 58 -16.73 -12.04 7.16
CA VAL A 58 -15.78 -13.02 6.61
C VAL A 58 -15.71 -12.80 5.10
N ILE A 59 -14.52 -12.56 4.56
CA ILE A 59 -14.31 -12.42 3.11
C ILE A 59 -14.41 -13.81 2.47
N ARG A 60 -15.58 -14.11 1.91
CA ARG A 60 -15.83 -15.37 1.20
C ARG A 60 -15.71 -15.16 -0.32
N PRO A 61 -15.16 -16.14 -1.05
CA PRO A 61 -15.30 -16.18 -2.50
C PRO A 61 -16.76 -16.25 -2.94
N VAL A 62 -17.04 -15.85 -4.18
CA VAL A 62 -18.36 -16.01 -4.80
C VAL A 62 -18.68 -17.50 -4.97
N GLU A 63 -19.78 -17.96 -4.37
CA GLU A 63 -20.25 -19.34 -4.49
C GLU A 63 -20.68 -19.65 -5.93
N GLY A 64 -20.29 -20.84 -6.43
CA GLY A 64 -20.62 -21.30 -7.79
C GLY A 64 -19.71 -20.81 -8.93
N GLY A 65 -18.70 -19.98 -8.64
CA GLY A 65 -17.76 -19.46 -9.66
C GLY A 65 -16.63 -20.41 -10.05
N ALA A 66 -16.34 -21.43 -9.23
CA ALA A 66 -15.32 -22.44 -9.51
C ALA A 66 -16.00 -23.80 -9.75
N ALA A 67 -16.11 -24.20 -11.02
CA ALA A 67 -16.61 -25.51 -11.42
C ALA A 67 -15.53 -26.61 -11.30
N GLY A 68 -14.26 -26.24 -11.17
CA GLY A 68 -13.14 -27.16 -10.96
C GLY A 68 -12.00 -26.63 -10.07
N PRO A 69 -11.06 -27.51 -9.64
CA PRO A 69 -9.95 -27.17 -8.75
C PRO A 69 -8.94 -26.16 -9.33
N LYS A 70 -9.02 -25.89 -10.63
CA LYS A 70 -8.14 -24.96 -11.37
C LYS A 70 -8.80 -23.62 -11.67
N ASP A 71 -10.08 -23.46 -11.35
CA ASP A 71 -10.80 -22.23 -11.66
C ASP A 71 -10.37 -21.10 -10.72
N PRO A 72 -10.25 -19.86 -11.24
CA PRO A 72 -9.80 -18.74 -10.44
C PRO A 72 -10.81 -18.43 -9.34
N VAL A 73 -10.32 -18.32 -8.10
CA VAL A 73 -11.15 -17.90 -6.96
C VAL A 73 -11.50 -16.43 -7.12
N LEU A 74 -12.80 -16.15 -7.21
CA LEU A 74 -13.36 -14.82 -7.43
C LEU A 74 -13.97 -14.24 -6.16
N TYR A 75 -13.92 -12.92 -6.02
CA TYR A 75 -14.41 -12.16 -4.89
C TYR A 75 -15.30 -11.00 -5.31
N ASN A 76 -16.39 -10.79 -4.60
CA ASN A 76 -17.27 -9.65 -4.83
C ASN A 76 -16.64 -8.35 -4.32
N LEU A 77 -16.55 -7.33 -5.18
CA LEU A 77 -15.93 -6.05 -4.85
C LEU A 77 -16.67 -5.28 -3.76
N GLY A 78 -18.01 -5.32 -3.74
CA GLY A 78 -18.82 -4.71 -2.68
C GLY A 78 -18.45 -5.24 -1.30
N THR A 79 -18.31 -6.57 -1.15
CA THR A 79 -17.87 -7.19 0.10
C THR A 79 -16.45 -6.76 0.49
N LEU A 80 -15.53 -6.61 -0.48
CA LEU A 80 -14.18 -6.14 -0.21
C LEU A 80 -14.16 -4.67 0.24
N ARG A 81 -15.01 -3.82 -0.35
CA ARG A 81 -15.20 -2.41 0.04
C ARG A 81 -15.72 -2.30 1.47
N GLU A 82 -16.75 -3.06 1.82
CA GLU A 82 -17.29 -3.12 3.19
C GLU A 82 -16.22 -3.55 4.19
N PHE A 83 -15.48 -4.62 3.86
CA PHE A 83 -14.40 -5.10 4.71
C PHE A 83 -13.30 -4.05 4.89
N ALA A 84 -12.87 -3.40 3.81
CA ALA A 84 -11.83 -2.37 3.86
C ALA A 84 -12.25 -1.15 4.70
N ARG A 85 -13.53 -0.75 4.66
CA ARG A 85 -14.09 0.31 5.52
C ARG A 85 -14.13 -0.11 6.98
N ALA A 86 -14.48 -1.36 7.27
CA ALA A 86 -14.52 -1.88 8.63
C ALA A 86 -13.12 -2.07 9.26
N HIS A 87 -12.08 -2.21 8.43
CA HIS A 87 -10.71 -2.46 8.87
C HIS A 87 -9.75 -1.43 8.28
N THR A 88 -9.66 -0.27 8.93
CA THR A 88 -8.67 0.76 8.62
C THR A 88 -7.29 0.33 9.14
N ALA A 89 -6.44 -0.19 8.25
CA ALA A 89 -5.03 -0.41 8.54
C ALA A 89 -4.22 0.86 8.23
N PRO A 90 -3.13 1.13 8.98
CA PRO A 90 -2.14 2.15 8.60
C PRO A 90 -1.60 1.91 7.18
N SER A 91 -1.15 2.97 6.51
CA SER A 91 -0.50 2.84 5.20
C SER A 91 0.74 1.96 5.34
N ALA A 92 0.85 0.91 4.52
CA ALA A 92 1.97 -0.02 4.58
C ALA A 92 3.33 0.69 4.35
N PHE A 93 3.31 1.83 3.65
CA PHE A 93 4.47 2.69 3.46
C PHE A 93 4.89 3.40 4.75
N ASP A 94 3.92 3.86 5.55
CA ASP A 94 4.18 4.45 6.87
C ASP A 94 4.69 3.39 7.84
N THR A 95 4.12 2.18 7.79
CA THR A 95 4.63 1.03 8.56
C THR A 95 6.10 0.73 8.19
N ALA A 96 6.42 0.67 6.88
CA ALA A 96 7.79 0.44 6.43
C ALA A 96 8.76 1.53 6.90
N ALA A 97 8.35 2.81 6.86
CA ALA A 97 9.15 3.92 7.37
C ALA A 97 9.34 3.86 8.89
N SER A 98 8.29 3.53 9.65
CA SER A 98 8.34 3.42 11.11
C SER A 98 9.18 2.24 11.62
N THR A 99 9.41 1.23 10.78
CA THR A 99 10.29 0.09 11.07
C THR A 99 11.77 0.44 10.89
N GLY A 100 12.08 1.68 10.53
CA GLY A 100 13.44 2.16 10.31
C GLY A 100 14.00 1.78 8.94
N ILE A 101 15.31 1.96 8.77
CA ILE A 101 15.97 1.75 7.47
C ILE A 101 15.80 0.33 6.93
N LEU A 102 15.79 -0.68 7.81
CA LEU A 102 15.59 -2.08 7.43
C LEU A 102 14.24 -2.28 6.74
N GLY A 103 13.15 -1.75 7.30
CA GLY A 103 11.82 -1.81 6.70
C GLY A 103 11.79 -1.10 5.35
N TRP A 104 12.35 0.09 5.29
CA TRP A 104 12.39 0.93 4.08
C TRP A 104 13.08 0.29 2.88
N VAL A 105 14.15 -0.48 3.11
CA VAL A 105 14.97 -1.08 2.04
C VAL A 105 14.62 -2.54 1.73
N SER A 106 13.88 -3.24 2.59
CA SER A 106 13.61 -4.68 2.43
C SER A 106 12.15 -5.01 2.13
N ALA A 107 11.19 -4.23 2.62
CA ALA A 107 9.77 -4.51 2.44
C ALA A 107 9.37 -4.27 0.97
N LYS A 108 9.00 -5.35 0.26
CA LYS A 108 8.48 -5.28 -1.10
C LYS A 108 7.00 -4.92 -1.07
N LEU A 109 6.69 -3.69 -1.45
CA LEU A 109 5.35 -3.11 -1.47
C LEU A 109 4.86 -2.91 -2.90
N PRO A 110 3.54 -3.00 -3.16
CA PRO A 110 3.01 -2.81 -4.50
C PRO A 110 2.80 -1.33 -4.81
N PHE A 111 3.21 -0.94 -6.02
CA PHE A 111 3.01 0.38 -6.61
C PHE A 111 2.23 0.26 -7.91
N PHE A 112 1.32 1.18 -8.17
CA PHE A 112 0.74 1.37 -9.49
C PHE A 112 1.81 1.94 -10.43
N ALA A 113 1.87 1.44 -11.65
CA ALA A 113 2.86 1.84 -12.64
C ALA A 113 2.28 1.84 -14.06
N GLU A 114 2.79 2.72 -14.90
CA GLU A 114 2.43 2.74 -16.32
C GLU A 114 2.79 1.40 -16.99
N ARG A 115 1.94 0.97 -17.94
CA ARG A 115 2.32 -0.07 -18.88
C ARG A 115 3.45 0.49 -19.75
N GLU A 116 4.58 -0.23 -19.77
CA GLU A 116 5.81 0.07 -20.50
C GLU A 116 5.78 1.37 -21.31
N PRO A 117 6.31 2.48 -20.77
CA PRO A 117 6.31 3.73 -21.50
C PRO A 117 7.17 3.55 -22.75
N ARG A 118 6.53 3.49 -23.93
CA ARG A 118 7.21 3.30 -25.23
C ARG A 118 8.32 4.33 -25.47
N ILE A 119 8.20 5.50 -24.85
CA ILE A 119 9.15 6.63 -24.92
C ILE A 119 10.31 6.48 -23.93
N LYS A 120 10.16 5.67 -22.85
CA LYS A 120 11.13 5.52 -21.75
C LYS A 120 11.52 4.05 -21.58
N ARG A 121 12.04 3.44 -22.65
CA ARG A 121 12.41 2.03 -22.72
C ARG A 121 13.28 1.63 -21.50
N GLY A 122 12.80 0.68 -20.71
CA GLY A 122 13.51 0.13 -19.55
C GLY A 122 13.28 0.83 -18.20
N LYS A 123 12.69 2.03 -18.15
CA LYS A 123 12.39 2.72 -16.87
C LYS A 123 10.92 2.55 -16.49
N ARG A 124 10.67 2.09 -15.26
CA ARG A 124 9.32 2.03 -14.68
C ARG A 124 8.90 3.44 -14.27
N VAL A 125 7.70 3.85 -14.68
CA VAL A 125 7.10 5.11 -14.24
C VAL A 125 5.99 4.76 -13.26
N LEU A 126 6.18 5.15 -12.00
CA LEU A 126 5.24 4.91 -10.91
C LEU A 126 4.16 5.97 -10.91
N ILE A 127 2.93 5.56 -10.60
CA ILE A 127 1.75 6.42 -10.57
C ILE A 127 1.35 6.70 -9.12
N GLY A 128 1.56 5.75 -8.21
CA GLY A 128 1.17 5.85 -6.81
C GLY A 128 1.41 4.57 -6.02
N GLY A 129 1.32 4.64 -4.70
CA GLY A 129 1.37 3.47 -3.83
C GLY A 129 0.06 2.68 -3.88
N ALA A 130 0.08 1.40 -4.25
CA ALA A 130 -1.16 0.62 -4.41
C ALA A 130 -1.81 0.27 -3.06
N TRP A 131 -1.02 0.26 -1.99
CA TRP A 131 -1.49 0.07 -0.62
C TRP A 131 -1.67 1.37 0.17
N ASP A 132 -1.52 2.52 -0.49
CA ASP A 132 -1.70 3.80 0.18
C ASP A 132 -3.19 4.18 0.26
N ARG A 133 -3.84 3.84 1.38
CA ARG A 133 -5.28 4.08 1.55
C ARG A 133 -5.64 5.56 1.69
N ALA A 134 -4.67 6.42 2.00
CA ALA A 134 -4.88 7.86 2.09
C ALA A 134 -4.95 8.53 0.71
N ASP A 135 -4.50 7.84 -0.34
CA ASP A 135 -4.51 8.38 -1.71
C ASP A 135 -5.94 8.45 -2.26
N PRO A 136 -6.48 9.66 -2.52
CA PRO A 136 -7.84 9.82 -3.04
C PRO A 136 -8.00 9.25 -4.46
N LEU A 137 -6.91 9.10 -5.22
CA LEU A 137 -6.92 8.55 -6.58
C LEU A 137 -6.78 7.03 -6.60
N ARG A 138 -6.60 6.37 -5.45
CA ARG A 138 -6.37 4.93 -5.36
C ARG A 138 -7.47 4.11 -6.02
N GLU A 139 -8.73 4.43 -5.77
CA GLU A 139 -9.86 3.68 -6.33
C GLU A 139 -9.88 3.78 -7.86
N ALA A 140 -9.68 4.98 -8.42
CA ALA A 140 -9.60 5.19 -9.86
C ALA A 140 -8.43 4.42 -10.48
N ARG A 141 -7.26 4.46 -9.86
CA ARG A 141 -6.07 3.69 -10.29
C ARG A 141 -6.31 2.19 -10.21
N PHE A 142 -7.02 1.72 -9.18
CA PHE A 142 -7.39 0.31 -9.07
C PHE A 142 -8.34 -0.11 -10.20
N VAL A 143 -9.30 0.72 -10.58
CA VAL A 143 -10.16 0.45 -11.75
C VAL A 143 -9.35 0.38 -13.03
N ASP A 144 -8.41 1.31 -13.24
CA ASP A 144 -7.52 1.27 -14.40
C ASP A 144 -6.62 0.02 -14.42
N LEU A 145 -6.21 -0.48 -13.24
CA LEU A 145 -5.48 -1.73 -13.12
C LEU A 145 -6.37 -2.92 -13.49
N ALA A 146 -7.59 -2.98 -12.96
CA ALA A 146 -8.55 -4.04 -13.25
C ALA A 146 -8.95 -4.08 -14.73
N LYS A 147 -9.01 -2.90 -15.39
CA LYS A 147 -9.21 -2.75 -16.85
C LYS A 147 -7.93 -3.02 -17.66
N GLY A 148 -6.80 -3.33 -17.02
CA GLY A 148 -5.52 -3.64 -17.67
C GLY A 148 -4.87 -2.43 -18.36
N ARG A 149 -5.21 -1.20 -17.99
CA ARG A 149 -4.64 0.04 -18.57
C ARG A 149 -3.30 0.39 -17.94
N ILE A 150 -3.16 0.11 -16.65
CA ILE A 150 -1.91 0.21 -15.90
C ILE A 150 -1.48 -1.18 -15.43
N ARG A 151 -0.33 -1.26 -14.78
CA ARG A 151 0.15 -2.47 -14.09
C ARG A 151 0.50 -2.14 -12.65
N PHE A 152 0.76 -3.15 -11.84
CA PHE A 152 1.45 -2.94 -10.56
C PHE A 152 2.87 -3.48 -10.63
N ALA A 153 3.75 -2.92 -9.80
CA ALA A 153 5.12 -3.36 -9.62
C ALA A 153 5.38 -3.55 -8.12
N SER A 154 6.03 -4.66 -7.77
CA SER A 154 6.51 -4.88 -6.41
C SER A 154 7.92 -4.31 -6.27
N LEU A 155 8.06 -3.29 -5.42
CA LEU A 155 9.30 -2.54 -5.20
C LEU A 155 9.47 -2.25 -3.71
N THR A 156 10.70 -2.01 -3.26
CA THR A 156 10.94 -1.43 -1.94
C THR A 156 10.69 0.06 -1.96
N CYS A 157 10.47 0.69 -0.80
CA CYS A 157 10.31 2.14 -0.74
C CYS A 157 11.57 2.86 -1.25
N SER A 158 12.76 2.31 -0.97
CA SER A 158 14.02 2.81 -1.50
C SER A 158 14.09 2.74 -3.04
N GLU A 159 13.75 1.59 -3.64
CA GLU A 159 13.70 1.43 -5.10
C GLU A 159 12.67 2.39 -5.73
N ALA A 160 11.51 2.57 -5.09
CA ALA A 160 10.46 3.46 -5.56
C ALA A 160 10.87 4.94 -5.47
N ALA A 161 11.56 5.35 -4.40
CA ALA A 161 12.09 6.71 -4.26
C ALA A 161 13.12 7.06 -5.35
N ALA A 162 13.89 6.07 -5.82
CA ALA A 162 14.86 6.22 -6.92
C ALA A 162 14.25 6.02 -8.33
N SER A 163 12.96 5.72 -8.43
CA SER A 163 12.27 5.49 -9.70
C SER A 163 11.73 6.78 -10.33
N LEU A 164 11.29 6.71 -11.59
CA LEU A 164 10.54 7.80 -12.20
C LEU A 164 9.07 7.74 -11.76
N TRP A 165 8.44 8.91 -11.65
CA TRP A 165 7.03 9.04 -11.29
C TRP A 165 6.27 9.85 -12.35
N ALA A 166 4.99 9.54 -12.49
CA ALA A 166 4.06 10.27 -13.35
C ALA A 166 3.65 11.61 -12.74
N ASP A 167 3.66 11.70 -11.40
CA ASP A 167 3.29 12.88 -10.63
C ASP A 167 4.41 13.26 -9.64
N VAL A 168 4.80 14.53 -9.66
CA VAL A 168 5.88 15.06 -8.81
C VAL A 168 5.43 15.12 -7.35
N ALA A 169 4.17 15.48 -7.08
CA ALA A 169 3.68 15.59 -5.70
C ALA A 169 3.71 14.22 -4.99
N SER A 170 3.25 13.17 -5.66
CA SER A 170 3.31 11.79 -5.17
C SER A 170 4.74 11.31 -4.95
N HIS A 171 5.67 11.65 -5.86
CA HIS A 171 7.08 11.31 -5.70
C HIS A 171 7.70 12.00 -4.48
N SER A 172 7.52 13.32 -4.38
CA SER A 172 8.02 14.12 -3.27
C SER A 172 7.48 13.62 -1.94
N ALA A 173 6.18 13.33 -1.84
CA ALA A 173 5.57 12.84 -0.61
C ALA A 173 6.19 11.51 -0.12
N LEU A 174 6.54 10.59 -1.04
CA LEU A 174 7.25 9.36 -0.67
C LEU A 174 8.73 9.65 -0.32
N ALA A 175 9.41 10.46 -1.15
CA ALA A 175 10.83 10.74 -0.99
C ALA A 175 11.12 11.50 0.32
N GLU A 176 10.25 12.44 0.71
CA GLU A 176 10.35 13.20 1.96
C GLU A 176 10.29 12.29 3.19
N LYS A 177 9.45 11.26 3.18
CA LYS A 177 9.41 10.24 4.26
C LYS A 177 10.76 9.53 4.37
N GLY A 178 11.34 9.15 3.23
CA GLY A 178 12.67 8.52 3.19
C GLY A 178 13.79 9.45 3.67
N LEU A 179 13.76 10.72 3.26
CA LEU A 179 14.74 11.72 3.71
C LEU A 179 14.63 12.00 5.22
N ALA A 180 13.40 12.10 5.74
CA ALA A 180 13.17 12.27 7.18
C ALA A 180 13.70 11.06 7.98
N LEU A 181 13.45 9.84 7.49
CA LEU A 181 13.97 8.62 8.09
C LEU A 181 15.50 8.64 8.15
N LEU A 182 16.17 8.91 7.02
CA LEU A 182 17.64 8.95 6.97
C LEU A 182 18.23 9.98 7.94
N ARG A 183 17.62 11.16 8.06
CA ARG A 183 18.06 12.18 9.04
C ARG A 183 17.93 11.69 10.47
N SER A 184 16.80 11.06 10.81
CA SER A 184 16.56 10.51 12.15
C SER A 184 17.60 9.44 12.52
N GLU A 185 17.91 8.54 11.59
CA GLU A 185 18.92 7.49 11.78
C GLU A 185 20.32 8.09 11.99
N THR A 186 20.71 9.07 11.16
CA THR A 186 21.99 9.79 11.32
C THR A 186 22.09 10.47 12.68
N GLN A 187 21.05 11.19 13.11
CA GLN A 187 21.02 11.85 14.43
C GLN A 187 21.16 10.86 15.58
N THR A 188 20.53 9.68 15.46
CA THR A 188 20.63 8.61 16.47
C THR A 188 22.07 8.10 16.60
N ILE A 189 22.75 7.90 15.47
CA ILE A 189 24.15 7.48 15.45
C ILE A 189 25.06 8.56 16.06
N GLU A 190 24.89 9.83 15.66
CA GLU A 190 25.67 10.95 16.20
C GLU A 190 25.50 11.09 17.71
N ALA A 191 24.27 10.96 18.22
CA ALA A 191 23.99 10.99 19.65
C ALA A 191 24.67 9.82 20.39
N SER A 192 24.67 8.62 19.81
CA SER A 192 25.34 7.46 20.39
C SER A 192 26.87 7.64 20.46
N LEU A 193 27.48 8.22 19.41
CA LEU A 193 28.90 8.55 19.39
C LEU A 193 29.25 9.59 20.46
N ALA A 194 28.45 10.64 20.60
CA ALA A 194 28.64 11.67 21.62
C ALA A 194 28.54 11.09 23.05
N ALA A 195 27.54 10.24 23.31
CA ALA A 195 27.39 9.56 24.59
C ALA A 195 28.58 8.65 24.91
N THR A 196 29.09 7.93 23.90
CA THR A 196 30.27 7.07 24.02
C THR A 196 31.52 7.88 24.37
N ALA A 197 31.71 9.04 23.72
CA ALA A 197 32.83 9.94 24.02
C ALA A 197 32.76 10.49 25.46
N GLN A 198 31.58 10.88 25.93
CA GLN A 198 31.37 11.35 27.31
C GLN A 198 31.68 10.25 28.33
N LEU A 199 31.22 9.02 28.08
CA LEU A 199 31.51 7.87 28.92
C LEU A 199 33.03 7.64 29.04
N ALA A 200 33.75 7.64 27.91
CA ALA A 200 35.20 7.45 27.88
C ALA A 200 35.95 8.57 28.63
N ALA A 201 35.53 9.84 28.48
CA ALA A 201 36.13 10.97 29.19
C ALA A 201 35.95 10.86 30.72
N THR A 202 34.77 10.39 31.17
CA THR A 202 34.48 10.22 32.60
C THR A 202 35.32 9.09 33.21
N SER A 203 35.49 7.97 32.50
CA SER A 203 36.34 6.85 32.96
C SER A 203 37.81 7.26 33.13
N ASN A 204 38.37 8.06 32.21
CA ASN A 204 39.76 8.53 32.31
C ASN A 204 39.99 9.48 33.49
N SER A 205 38.97 10.27 33.87
CA SER A 205 39.06 11.16 35.04
C SER A 205 39.06 10.40 36.37
N SER A 206 38.43 9.22 36.43
CA SER A 206 38.38 8.37 37.63
C SER A 206 39.64 7.55 37.89
N THR A 207 40.48 7.34 36.86
CA THR A 207 41.76 6.61 36.96
C THR A 207 42.96 7.49 37.30
N ALA A 208 42.78 8.82 37.33
CA ALA A 208 43.85 9.79 37.58
C ALA A 208 43.93 10.29 39.04
N THR A 209 43.18 9.66 39.95
CA THR A 209 43.22 9.85 41.41
C THR A 209 43.70 8.59 42.11
#